data_AF-A0A9P1EXH0-F1
#
_entry.id   AF-A0A9P1EXH0-F1
#
_cell.length_a   1.000
_cell.length_b   1.000
_cell.length_c   1.000
_cell.angle_alpha   90.00
_cell.angle_beta   90.00
_cell.angle_gamma   90.00
#
_symmetry.space_group_name_H-M   'P 1'
#
loop_
_entity.id
_entity.type
_entity.pdbx_description
1 polymer ?
#
loop_
_entity_poly.entity_id
_entity_poly.type
_entity_poly.pdbx_seq_one_letter_code
_entity_poly.pdbx_strand_id
1 'polypeptide(L)'
;MRLVEIGALATDSDLSQWRASCETVSHQIGLKLARNEGGLMEIFNAVVASLPRSSDVFRCSAISSNGSLESARRSLIEALTKTVPILLENGWKKSADYKKHALIDSFSLLEEPDASRILKMALENRAITDDDVEEYFALFDKRLERLLMYGKPQFEAATSQSDRAKYANLCVEVLVAVGTCVRNAQKITDLLERNAMKTQKMWMTRLPETHETVTNSFDYPTLFDVATALEHFPLRKVFAARTFATDSLVNVFVEMAPGTKYKVRETVRHELEKASRFVGHAAELGHEAIMLPFSPKVAVSIEDARRRLEVETIERLRKCGYLEHLGAPPDDFVKAQIASIQEILTHCSPQFIHLALRHFSYDTETTIASLLSPESLPIELRRLEHTELRAGVGSGEWPPLDFTAADEIEKSARAEKRAREEEHRRKNEQKPAMNLFSLAPILSDRPPTPPTDAAADLRVRAESYRTTVLAKLEKMRADATVADSKERLAADAENLVPMWTSKKFSALNSLKISEADRVAIRPTYDKYRYETPGDDEVYDDEYDDEFDAREFNVERLNEELASSSDEETAPPPQTASHRGGRGNGTGRGGGRGRGAESGGYTGGRDRQQKERHKSDYKQRGNDRKQRGGGPVH
;
A
#
# COMPACT_ATOMS: atom_id res chain seq x y z
N MET A 1 -5.84 -23.85 -18.36
CA MET A 1 -6.95 -24.18 -17.43
C MET A 1 -6.72 -23.48 -16.09
N ARG A 2 -7.76 -23.08 -15.35
CA ARG A 2 -7.65 -22.58 -13.96
C ARG A 2 -8.54 -23.43 -13.05
N LEU A 3 -8.24 -23.43 -11.75
CA LEU A 3 -9.22 -23.87 -10.75
C LEU A 3 -10.37 -22.85 -10.68
N VAL A 4 -11.57 -23.33 -10.34
CA VAL A 4 -12.61 -22.46 -9.77
C VAL A 4 -12.03 -21.79 -8.52
N GLU A 5 -12.24 -20.49 -8.35
CA GLU A 5 -11.77 -19.76 -7.17
C GLU A 5 -12.83 -19.85 -6.07
N ILE A 6 -12.43 -20.28 -4.86
CA ILE A 6 -13.31 -20.26 -3.68
C ILE A 6 -13.02 -19.02 -2.83
N GLY A 7 -14.06 -18.40 -2.28
CA GLY A 7 -13.92 -17.32 -1.32
C GLY A 7 -13.52 -17.80 0.08
N ALA A 8 -13.07 -16.88 0.93
CA ALA A 8 -12.93 -17.07 2.37
C ALA A 8 -14.29 -17.34 3.06
N LEU A 9 -15.38 -16.91 2.43
CA LEU A 9 -16.77 -17.16 2.82
C LEU A 9 -17.49 -18.08 1.82
N ALA A 10 -16.80 -19.06 1.23
CA ALA A 10 -17.36 -19.98 0.24
C ALA A 10 -18.62 -20.71 0.71
N THR A 11 -19.56 -20.90 -0.21
CA THR A 11 -20.75 -21.74 -0.04
C THR A 11 -20.46 -23.21 -0.37
N ASP A 12 -21.35 -24.13 0.05
CA ASP A 12 -21.25 -25.55 -0.31
C ASP A 12 -21.28 -25.79 -1.83
N SER A 13 -21.96 -24.93 -2.59
CA SER A 13 -21.94 -24.94 -4.05
C SER A 13 -20.53 -24.62 -4.59
N ASP A 14 -19.89 -23.59 -4.06
CA ASP A 14 -18.54 -23.18 -4.50
C ASP A 14 -17.52 -24.27 -4.17
N LEU A 15 -17.61 -24.87 -2.98
CA LEU A 15 -16.76 -25.99 -2.57
C LEU A 15 -16.99 -27.24 -3.47
N SER A 16 -18.22 -27.49 -3.88
CA SER A 16 -18.55 -28.59 -4.80
C SER A 16 -17.97 -28.37 -6.20
N GLN A 17 -18.10 -27.16 -6.75
CA GLN A 17 -17.51 -26.78 -8.04
C GLN A 17 -15.98 -26.80 -8.00
N TRP A 18 -15.39 -26.33 -6.89
CA TRP A 18 -13.95 -26.40 -6.63
C TRP A 18 -13.44 -27.83 -6.62
N ARG A 19 -14.15 -28.75 -5.95
CA ARG A 19 -13.81 -30.18 -5.93
C ARG A 19 -13.77 -30.77 -7.34
N ALA A 20 -14.84 -30.57 -8.11
CA ALA A 20 -14.93 -31.05 -9.49
C ALA A 20 -13.81 -30.44 -10.37
N SER A 21 -13.45 -29.18 -10.12
CA SER A 21 -12.32 -28.53 -10.78
C SER A 21 -10.97 -29.15 -10.39
N CYS A 22 -10.75 -29.49 -9.12
CA CYS A 22 -9.53 -30.16 -8.66
C CYS A 22 -9.41 -31.58 -9.26
N GLU A 23 -10.48 -32.36 -9.26
CA GLU A 23 -10.52 -33.70 -9.86
C GLU A 23 -10.25 -33.64 -11.38
N THR A 24 -10.91 -32.72 -12.10
CA THR A 24 -10.72 -32.50 -13.53
C THR A 24 -9.28 -32.10 -13.86
N VAL A 25 -8.71 -31.13 -13.14
CA VAL A 25 -7.34 -30.67 -13.38
C VAL A 25 -6.31 -31.75 -13.04
N SER A 26 -6.51 -32.50 -11.94
CA SER A 26 -5.64 -33.64 -11.57
C SER A 26 -5.63 -34.70 -12.67
N HIS A 27 -6.81 -35.04 -13.22
CA HIS A 27 -6.93 -35.98 -14.33
C HIS A 27 -6.25 -35.47 -15.61
N GLN A 28 -6.40 -34.18 -15.94
CA GLN A 28 -5.76 -33.56 -17.10
C GLN A 28 -4.23 -33.51 -16.97
N ILE A 29 -3.70 -33.24 -15.78
CA ILE A 29 -2.26 -33.37 -15.49
C ILE A 29 -1.83 -34.83 -15.74
N GLY A 30 -2.55 -35.81 -15.16
CA GLY A 30 -2.25 -37.24 -15.35
C GLY A 30 -2.24 -37.67 -16.82
N LEU A 31 -3.23 -37.26 -17.62
CA LEU A 31 -3.28 -37.54 -19.06
C LEU A 31 -2.10 -36.93 -19.82
N LYS A 32 -1.75 -35.67 -19.53
CA LYS A 32 -0.65 -34.98 -20.21
C LYS A 32 0.71 -35.57 -19.87
N LEU A 33 0.92 -35.96 -18.61
CA LEU A 33 2.10 -36.70 -18.18
C LEU A 33 2.19 -38.08 -18.86
N ALA A 34 1.09 -38.83 -18.92
CA ALA A 34 1.06 -40.16 -19.55
C ALA A 34 1.30 -40.13 -21.07
N ARG A 35 0.98 -39.02 -21.74
CA ARG A 35 1.11 -38.85 -23.19
C ARG A 35 2.32 -38.00 -23.62
N ASN A 36 3.11 -37.49 -22.69
CA ASN A 36 4.15 -36.48 -22.93
C ASN A 36 3.64 -35.25 -23.72
N GLU A 37 2.40 -34.83 -23.46
CA GLU A 37 1.79 -33.68 -24.13
C GLU A 37 2.28 -32.34 -23.55
N GLY A 38 2.43 -31.33 -24.41
CA GLY A 38 2.69 -29.95 -24.00
C GLY A 38 1.52 -29.29 -23.23
N GLY A 39 1.78 -28.09 -22.69
CA GLY A 39 0.80 -27.28 -21.96
C GLY A 39 0.79 -27.46 -20.44
N LEU A 40 1.63 -28.36 -19.89
CA LEU A 40 1.77 -28.55 -18.44
C LEU A 40 2.17 -27.25 -17.70
N MET A 41 2.97 -26.38 -18.33
CA MET A 41 3.35 -25.07 -17.76
C MET A 41 2.16 -24.13 -17.51
N GLU A 42 1.23 -24.05 -18.46
CA GLU A 42 0.05 -23.18 -18.35
C GLU A 42 -0.83 -23.65 -17.19
N ILE A 43 -1.06 -24.96 -17.09
CA ILE A 43 -1.81 -25.59 -15.99
C ILE A 43 -1.08 -25.36 -14.66
N PHE A 44 0.22 -25.65 -14.58
CA PHE A 44 1.03 -25.47 -13.36
C PHE A 44 0.95 -24.03 -12.84
N ASN A 45 1.23 -23.04 -13.69
CA ASN A 45 1.16 -21.62 -13.33
C ASN A 45 -0.22 -21.21 -12.80
N ALA A 46 -1.28 -21.67 -13.46
CA ALA A 46 -2.65 -21.34 -13.11
C ALA A 46 -3.10 -22.00 -11.80
N VAL A 47 -2.72 -23.27 -11.58
CA VAL A 47 -3.05 -24.01 -10.36
C VAL A 47 -2.26 -23.48 -9.17
N VAL A 48 -0.95 -23.24 -9.30
CA VAL A 48 -0.14 -22.67 -8.21
C VAL A 48 -0.64 -21.28 -7.82
N ALA A 49 -1.13 -20.47 -8.76
CA ALA A 49 -1.76 -19.20 -8.42
C ALA A 49 -3.03 -19.38 -7.56
N SER A 50 -3.92 -20.30 -7.95
CA SER A 50 -5.29 -20.43 -7.41
C SER A 50 -5.47 -21.41 -6.25
N LEU A 51 -4.56 -22.38 -6.05
CA LEU A 51 -4.71 -23.41 -5.03
C LEU A 51 -4.57 -22.82 -3.60
N PRO A 52 -5.49 -23.08 -2.66
CA PRO A 52 -5.37 -22.59 -1.28
C PRO A 52 -4.16 -23.21 -0.56
N ARG A 53 -3.35 -22.36 0.09
CA ARG A 53 -2.16 -22.78 0.86
C ARG A 53 -2.58 -23.24 2.25
N SER A 54 -1.79 -24.09 2.91
CA SER A 54 -2.04 -24.53 4.30
C SER A 54 -2.10 -23.39 5.32
N SER A 55 -1.48 -22.24 4.98
CA SER A 55 -1.55 -20.99 5.75
C SER A 55 -2.91 -20.27 5.67
N ASP A 56 -3.72 -20.52 4.64
CA ASP A 56 -5.07 -19.97 4.52
C ASP A 56 -6.04 -20.78 5.38
N VAL A 57 -6.15 -20.38 6.66
CA VAL A 57 -6.97 -21.10 7.65
C VAL A 57 -8.44 -21.12 7.26
N PHE A 58 -8.95 -20.10 6.55
CA PHE A 58 -10.35 -19.99 6.14
C PHE A 58 -10.70 -21.06 5.13
N ARG A 59 -9.97 -21.08 4.01
CA ARG A 59 -10.18 -22.06 2.94
C ARG A 59 -9.79 -23.47 3.39
N CYS A 60 -8.72 -23.62 4.18
CA CYS A 60 -8.30 -24.92 4.69
C CYS A 60 -9.30 -25.52 5.69
N SER A 61 -9.92 -24.71 6.56
CA SER A 61 -10.95 -25.19 7.48
C SER A 61 -12.17 -25.70 6.69
N ALA A 62 -12.64 -24.93 5.69
CA ALA A 62 -13.72 -25.36 4.81
C ALA A 62 -13.39 -26.67 4.06
N ILE A 63 -12.18 -26.79 3.49
CA ILE A 63 -11.74 -28.01 2.80
C ILE A 63 -11.63 -29.21 3.77
N SER A 64 -11.06 -29.02 4.96
CA SER A 64 -10.84 -30.10 5.93
C SER A 64 -12.13 -30.56 6.62
N SER A 65 -13.20 -29.77 6.56
CA SER A 65 -14.53 -30.17 7.06
C SER A 65 -15.14 -31.36 6.31
N ASN A 66 -14.65 -31.67 5.10
CA ASN A 66 -15.18 -32.72 4.25
C ASN A 66 -14.02 -33.52 3.62
N GLY A 67 -13.84 -34.77 4.06
CA GLY A 67 -12.75 -35.64 3.60
C GLY A 67 -12.69 -35.86 2.08
N SER A 68 -13.78 -35.62 1.34
CA SER A 68 -13.76 -35.67 -0.13
C SER A 68 -13.12 -34.43 -0.77
N LEU A 69 -13.29 -33.24 -0.18
CA LEU A 69 -12.57 -32.02 -0.56
C LEU A 69 -11.08 -32.16 -0.23
N GLU A 70 -10.77 -32.70 0.95
CA GLU A 70 -9.40 -32.96 1.39
C GLU A 70 -8.70 -33.97 0.46
N SER A 71 -9.39 -35.05 0.07
CA SER A 71 -8.86 -36.02 -0.89
C SER A 71 -8.60 -35.38 -2.27
N ALA A 72 -9.53 -34.58 -2.80
CA ALA A 72 -9.35 -33.90 -4.08
C ALA A 72 -8.18 -32.91 -4.05
N ARG A 73 -8.01 -32.19 -2.93
CA ARG A 73 -6.84 -31.33 -2.68
C ARG A 73 -5.55 -32.13 -2.70
N ARG A 74 -5.50 -33.25 -1.98
CA ARG A 74 -4.31 -34.10 -1.83
C ARG A 74 -3.88 -34.68 -3.17
N SER A 75 -4.81 -35.21 -3.95
CA SER A 75 -4.55 -35.72 -5.31
C SER A 75 -4.04 -34.63 -6.26
N LEU A 76 -4.52 -33.39 -6.15
CA LEU A 76 -4.03 -32.28 -6.96
C LEU A 76 -2.61 -31.84 -6.55
N ILE A 77 -2.31 -31.79 -5.25
CA ILE A 77 -0.95 -31.53 -4.77
C ILE A 77 0.01 -32.62 -5.25
N GLU A 78 -0.37 -33.90 -5.13
CA GLU A 78 0.43 -35.03 -5.63
C GLU A 78 0.68 -34.94 -7.16
N ALA A 79 -0.33 -34.54 -7.93
CA ALA A 79 -0.19 -34.31 -9.37
C ALA A 79 0.78 -33.16 -9.69
N LEU A 80 0.73 -32.06 -8.93
CA LEU A 80 1.70 -30.95 -9.04
C LEU A 80 3.12 -31.41 -8.69
N THR A 81 3.30 -32.13 -7.57
CA THR A 81 4.59 -32.68 -7.14
C THR A 81 5.24 -33.56 -8.20
N LYS A 82 4.45 -34.37 -8.93
CA LYS A 82 4.93 -35.18 -10.06
C LYS A 82 5.26 -34.34 -11.30
N THR A 83 4.58 -33.21 -11.48
CA THR A 83 4.76 -32.34 -12.66
C THR A 83 6.08 -31.55 -12.61
N VAL A 84 6.50 -31.03 -11.44
CA VAL A 84 7.68 -30.14 -11.37
C VAL A 84 8.99 -30.78 -11.82
N PRO A 85 9.36 -32.02 -11.41
CA PRO A 85 10.56 -32.69 -11.91
C PRO A 85 10.58 -32.83 -13.44
N ILE A 86 9.44 -33.20 -14.03
CA ILE A 86 9.29 -33.40 -15.48
C ILE A 86 9.40 -32.06 -16.25
N LEU A 87 8.93 -30.95 -15.66
CA LEU A 87 9.13 -29.62 -16.23
C LEU A 87 10.62 -29.18 -16.16
N LEU A 88 11.28 -29.44 -15.03
CA LEU A 88 12.71 -29.16 -14.85
C LEU A 88 13.57 -29.90 -15.88
N GLU A 89 13.35 -31.21 -16.03
CA GLU A 89 14.11 -32.09 -16.94
C GLU A 89 13.87 -31.75 -18.42
N ASN A 90 12.62 -31.46 -18.82
CA ASN A 90 12.29 -31.09 -20.21
C ASN A 90 12.70 -29.66 -20.60
N GLY A 91 13.47 -28.96 -19.75
CA GLY A 91 14.06 -27.66 -20.11
C GLY A 91 13.06 -26.51 -20.17
N TRP A 92 12.05 -26.52 -19.29
CA TRP A 92 10.99 -25.50 -19.17
C TRP A 92 11.40 -24.03 -19.27
N LYS A 93 12.65 -23.65 -18.96
CA LYS A 93 13.21 -22.30 -19.19
C LYS A 93 13.04 -21.79 -20.62
N LYS A 94 12.91 -22.71 -21.59
CA LYS A 94 12.70 -22.43 -23.01
C LYS A 94 11.22 -22.16 -23.36
N SER A 95 10.29 -22.40 -22.43
CA SER A 95 8.87 -22.09 -22.60
C SER A 95 8.62 -20.60 -22.39
N ALA A 96 7.84 -20.00 -23.29
CA ALA A 96 7.36 -18.62 -23.13
C ALA A 96 6.48 -18.44 -21.88
N ASP A 97 5.88 -19.52 -21.36
CA ASP A 97 5.07 -19.52 -20.15
C ASP A 97 5.89 -19.68 -18.86
N TYR A 98 7.23 -19.71 -18.93
CA TYR A 98 8.05 -19.91 -17.73
C TYR A 98 7.97 -18.73 -16.75
N LYS A 99 7.40 -18.99 -15.56
CA LYS A 99 7.27 -18.02 -14.47
C LYS A 99 8.07 -18.50 -13.27
N LYS A 100 9.29 -17.98 -13.11
CA LYS A 100 10.18 -18.29 -11.96
C LYS A 100 9.48 -18.17 -10.61
N HIS A 101 8.71 -17.11 -10.43
CA HIS A 101 7.93 -16.87 -9.21
C HIS A 101 6.84 -17.93 -8.97
N ALA A 102 6.31 -18.61 -9.99
CA ALA A 102 5.37 -19.72 -9.80
C ALA A 102 6.07 -20.98 -9.26
N LEU A 103 7.34 -21.24 -9.60
CA LEU A 103 8.11 -22.29 -8.92
C LEU A 103 8.31 -21.92 -7.44
N ILE A 104 8.74 -20.68 -7.17
CA ILE A 104 9.01 -20.23 -5.79
C ILE A 104 7.71 -20.26 -4.96
N ASP A 105 6.59 -19.77 -5.50
CA ASP A 105 5.27 -19.85 -4.87
C ASP A 105 4.84 -21.30 -4.58
N SER A 106 5.22 -22.28 -5.43
CA SER A 106 4.85 -23.68 -5.24
C SER A 106 5.45 -24.32 -3.99
N PHE A 107 6.60 -23.84 -3.51
CA PHE A 107 7.19 -24.31 -2.24
C PHE A 107 6.31 -24.02 -1.02
N SER A 108 5.41 -23.04 -1.08
CA SER A 108 4.40 -22.82 -0.04
C SER A 108 3.33 -23.92 -0.01
N LEU A 109 3.05 -24.57 -1.15
CA LEU A 109 2.04 -25.62 -1.31
C LEU A 109 2.57 -27.02 -1.01
N LEU A 110 3.84 -27.29 -1.34
CA LEU A 110 4.48 -28.59 -1.18
C LEU A 110 4.78 -28.93 0.29
N GLU A 111 4.86 -30.22 0.59
CA GLU A 111 5.39 -30.74 1.87
C GLU A 111 6.92 -30.62 1.89
N GLU A 112 7.53 -30.47 3.08
CA GLU A 112 8.98 -30.23 3.20
C GLU A 112 9.92 -31.22 2.47
N PRO A 113 9.71 -32.56 2.48
CA PRO A 113 10.62 -33.47 1.79
C PRO A 113 10.59 -33.28 0.28
N ASP A 114 9.41 -33.08 -0.30
CA ASP A 114 9.25 -32.82 -1.74
C ASP A 114 9.71 -31.42 -2.13
N ALA A 115 9.40 -30.40 -1.31
CA ALA A 115 9.87 -29.04 -1.53
C ALA A 115 11.41 -28.97 -1.56
N SER A 116 12.08 -29.64 -0.62
CA SER A 116 13.55 -29.71 -0.56
C SER A 116 14.14 -30.48 -1.74
N ARG A 117 13.55 -31.62 -2.11
CA ARG A 117 13.94 -32.41 -3.29
C ARG A 117 13.83 -31.60 -4.59
N ILE A 118 12.69 -30.95 -4.80
CA ILE A 118 12.42 -30.13 -5.99
C ILE A 118 13.31 -28.89 -6.02
N LEU A 119 13.55 -28.23 -4.87
CA LEU A 119 14.48 -27.10 -4.79
C LEU A 119 15.90 -27.53 -5.19
N LYS A 120 16.38 -28.68 -4.70
CA LYS A 120 17.70 -29.20 -5.08
C LYS A 120 17.79 -29.42 -6.61
N MET A 121 16.80 -30.08 -7.21
CA MET A 121 16.73 -30.26 -8.67
C MET A 121 16.67 -28.91 -9.42
N ALA A 122 15.97 -27.91 -8.87
CA ALA A 122 15.90 -26.57 -9.45
C ALA A 122 17.25 -25.84 -9.40
N LEU A 123 18.03 -26.00 -8.33
CA LEU A 123 19.37 -25.42 -8.21
C LEU A 123 20.39 -26.12 -9.13
N GLU A 124 20.37 -27.47 -9.17
CA GLU A 124 21.21 -28.27 -10.08
C GLU A 124 20.96 -27.88 -11.55
N ASN A 125 19.69 -27.72 -11.94
CA ASN A 125 19.31 -27.25 -13.29
C ASN A 125 19.42 -25.73 -13.48
N ARG A 126 19.88 -24.95 -12.49
CA ARG A 126 19.94 -23.47 -12.47
C ARG A 126 18.60 -22.79 -12.83
N ALA A 127 17.48 -23.38 -12.44
CA ALA A 127 16.13 -22.87 -12.68
C ALA A 127 15.72 -21.74 -11.72
N ILE A 128 16.34 -21.72 -10.54
CA ILE A 128 16.33 -20.60 -9.58
C ILE A 128 17.80 -20.21 -9.32
N THR A 129 18.05 -18.91 -9.13
CA THR A 129 19.31 -18.34 -8.63
C THR A 129 19.07 -17.50 -7.35
N ASP A 130 20.12 -17.06 -6.67
CA ASP A 130 20.02 -16.07 -5.58
C ASP A 130 19.30 -14.79 -6.07
N ASP A 131 19.61 -14.30 -7.28
CA ASP A 131 18.99 -13.10 -7.88
C ASP A 131 17.48 -13.28 -8.10
N ASP A 132 17.04 -14.48 -8.48
CA ASP A 132 15.62 -14.81 -8.69
C ASP A 132 14.83 -14.81 -7.37
N VAL A 133 15.49 -15.18 -6.27
CA VAL A 133 14.92 -15.10 -4.91
C VAL A 133 14.83 -13.64 -4.45
N GLU A 134 15.82 -12.81 -4.77
CA GLU A 134 15.79 -11.37 -4.48
C GLU A 134 14.68 -10.66 -5.28
N GLU A 135 14.54 -10.94 -6.58
CA GLU A 135 13.45 -10.40 -7.39
C GLU A 135 12.07 -10.84 -6.85
N TYR A 136 11.95 -12.11 -6.42
CA TYR A 136 10.71 -12.63 -5.83
C TYR A 136 10.26 -11.82 -4.61
N PHE A 137 11.16 -11.54 -3.65
CA PHE A 137 10.79 -10.76 -2.45
C PHE A 137 10.55 -9.27 -2.78
N ALA A 138 11.26 -8.69 -3.74
CA ALA A 138 10.97 -7.33 -4.22
C ALA A 138 9.61 -7.23 -4.95
N LEU A 139 9.16 -8.32 -5.60
CA LEU A 139 7.82 -8.43 -6.18
C LEU A 139 6.75 -8.70 -5.11
N PHE A 140 7.08 -9.46 -4.06
CA PHE A 140 6.21 -9.69 -2.91
C PHE A 140 5.85 -8.38 -2.22
N ASP A 141 6.84 -7.52 -1.91
CA ASP A 141 6.60 -6.21 -1.30
C ASP A 141 5.62 -5.36 -2.13
N LYS A 142 5.85 -5.27 -3.44
CA LYS A 142 4.97 -4.56 -4.37
C LYS A 142 3.59 -5.20 -4.52
N ARG A 143 3.42 -6.49 -4.19
CA ARG A 143 2.11 -7.16 -4.19
C ARG A 143 1.38 -6.87 -2.87
N LEU A 144 2.06 -6.94 -1.74
CA LEU A 144 1.53 -6.64 -0.41
C LEU A 144 1.05 -5.18 -0.31
N GLU A 145 1.84 -4.23 -0.79
CA GLU A 145 1.45 -2.81 -0.87
C GLU A 145 0.18 -2.61 -1.72
N ARG A 146 0.13 -3.23 -2.92
CA ARG A 146 -1.05 -3.15 -3.78
C ARG A 146 -2.29 -3.82 -3.18
N LEU A 147 -2.12 -4.88 -2.40
CA LEU A 147 -3.23 -5.59 -1.75
C LEU A 147 -4.00 -4.68 -0.77
N LEU A 148 -3.29 -3.79 -0.06
CA LEU A 148 -3.87 -2.81 0.87
C LEU A 148 -4.71 -1.72 0.17
N MET A 149 -4.58 -1.56 -1.15
CA MET A 149 -5.36 -0.61 -1.95
C MET A 149 -6.72 -1.18 -2.43
N TYR A 150 -7.06 -2.40 -2.03
CA TYR A 150 -8.31 -3.09 -2.36
C TYR A 150 -9.20 -3.30 -1.11
N GLY A 151 -10.44 -3.71 -1.34
CA GLY A 151 -11.45 -3.88 -0.29
C GLY A 151 -12.03 -2.54 0.14
N LYS A 152 -11.43 -1.89 1.15
CA LYS A 152 -12.02 -0.72 1.83
C LYS A 152 -12.34 0.45 0.89
N PRO A 153 -11.43 0.95 0.03
CA PRO A 153 -11.72 2.12 -0.81
C PRO A 153 -12.87 1.87 -1.79
N GLN A 154 -13.01 0.64 -2.31
CA GLN A 154 -14.08 0.26 -3.21
C GLN A 154 -15.40 0.05 -2.46
N PHE A 155 -15.34 -0.47 -1.23
CA PHE A 155 -16.50 -0.63 -0.34
C PHE A 155 -17.09 0.72 0.10
N GLU A 156 -16.26 1.69 0.48
CA GLU A 156 -16.70 3.05 0.83
C GLU A 156 -17.26 3.82 -0.38
N ALA A 157 -16.72 3.59 -1.58
CA ALA A 157 -17.23 4.17 -2.82
C ALA A 157 -18.48 3.48 -3.40
N ALA A 158 -18.93 2.36 -2.82
CA ALA A 158 -20.05 1.58 -3.33
C ALA A 158 -21.40 2.28 -3.07
N THR A 159 -22.12 2.60 -4.16
CA THR A 159 -23.42 3.29 -4.10
C THR A 159 -24.63 2.35 -4.26
N SER A 160 -24.42 1.12 -4.74
CA SER A 160 -25.48 0.10 -4.86
C SER A 160 -25.30 -1.00 -3.81
N GLN A 161 -26.40 -1.60 -3.35
CA GLN A 161 -26.36 -2.68 -2.36
C GLN A 161 -25.61 -3.92 -2.89
N SER A 162 -25.75 -4.23 -4.19
CA SER A 162 -25.06 -5.35 -4.83
C SER A 162 -23.54 -5.12 -4.91
N ASP A 163 -23.11 -3.89 -5.22
CA ASP A 163 -21.68 -3.56 -5.22
C ASP A 163 -21.13 -3.54 -3.79
N ARG A 164 -21.90 -3.03 -2.83
CA ARG A 164 -21.52 -2.99 -1.42
C ARG A 164 -21.28 -4.41 -0.86
N ALA A 165 -22.16 -5.37 -1.15
CA ALA A 165 -21.98 -6.77 -0.78
C ALA A 165 -20.77 -7.43 -1.48
N LYS A 166 -20.54 -7.13 -2.76
CA LYS A 166 -19.38 -7.61 -3.52
C LYS A 166 -18.06 -7.08 -2.94
N TYR A 167 -17.99 -5.78 -2.60
CA TYR A 167 -16.79 -5.19 -2.03
C TYR A 167 -16.62 -5.52 -0.53
N ALA A 168 -17.69 -5.83 0.20
CA ALA A 168 -17.60 -6.39 1.55
C ALA A 168 -16.92 -7.78 1.55
N ASN A 169 -17.25 -8.63 0.58
CA ASN A 169 -16.51 -9.88 0.37
C ASN A 169 -15.03 -9.59 0.05
N LEU A 170 -14.74 -8.62 -0.83
CA LEU A 170 -13.36 -8.21 -1.13
C LEU A 170 -12.59 -7.69 0.10
N CYS A 171 -13.24 -7.01 1.05
CA CYS A 171 -12.63 -6.63 2.33
C CYS A 171 -12.15 -7.86 3.13
N VAL A 172 -13.00 -8.89 3.24
CA VAL A 172 -12.63 -10.14 3.92
C VAL A 172 -11.51 -10.86 3.17
N GLU A 173 -11.56 -10.90 1.84
CA GLU A 173 -10.49 -11.47 1.00
C GLU A 173 -9.15 -10.77 1.20
N VAL A 174 -9.13 -9.44 1.26
CA VAL A 174 -7.89 -8.67 1.49
C VAL A 174 -7.27 -9.02 2.85
N LEU A 175 -8.08 -9.12 3.91
CA LEU A 175 -7.60 -9.52 5.24
C LEU A 175 -7.00 -10.94 5.24
N VAL A 176 -7.73 -11.92 4.69
CA VAL A 176 -7.24 -13.30 4.59
C VAL A 176 -6.01 -13.40 3.69
N ALA A 177 -5.95 -12.64 2.59
CA ALA A 177 -4.80 -12.62 1.70
C ALA A 177 -3.55 -12.04 2.37
N VAL A 178 -3.66 -10.98 3.20
CA VAL A 178 -2.53 -10.40 3.96
C VAL A 178 -1.94 -11.44 4.92
N GLY A 179 -2.76 -12.09 5.76
CA GLY A 179 -2.27 -13.10 6.70
C GLY A 179 -1.65 -14.30 5.98
N THR A 180 -2.31 -14.78 4.92
CA THR A 180 -1.87 -15.91 4.11
C THR A 180 -0.55 -15.63 3.39
N CYS A 181 -0.39 -14.46 2.75
CA CYS A 181 0.81 -14.17 1.97
C CYS A 181 2.04 -14.00 2.85
N VAL A 182 1.90 -13.42 4.05
CA VAL A 182 3.00 -13.22 5.01
C VAL A 182 3.47 -14.56 5.58
N ARG A 183 2.56 -15.47 5.96
CA ARG A 183 2.91 -16.86 6.35
C ARG A 183 3.55 -17.66 5.21
N ASN A 184 3.11 -17.45 3.96
CA ASN A 184 3.74 -18.09 2.80
C ASN A 184 5.17 -17.60 2.57
N ALA A 185 5.40 -16.29 2.66
CA ALA A 185 6.72 -15.69 2.54
C ALA A 185 7.70 -16.22 3.61
N GLN A 186 7.21 -16.43 4.83
CA GLN A 186 7.96 -17.10 5.90
C GLN A 186 8.32 -18.55 5.52
N LYS A 187 7.33 -19.41 5.21
CA LYS A 187 7.58 -20.83 4.84
C LYS A 187 8.57 -20.96 3.68
N ILE A 188 8.48 -20.08 2.67
CA ILE A 188 9.42 -20.04 1.54
C ILE A 188 10.81 -19.60 2.02
N THR A 189 10.90 -18.59 2.88
CA THR A 189 12.17 -18.09 3.43
C THR A 189 12.88 -19.17 4.25
N ASP A 190 12.16 -19.88 5.12
CA ASP A 190 12.72 -20.94 5.96
C ASP A 190 13.25 -22.11 5.12
N LEU A 191 12.50 -22.54 4.08
CA LEU A 191 12.96 -23.58 3.16
C LEU A 191 14.24 -23.16 2.43
N LEU A 192 14.30 -21.93 1.93
CA LEU A 192 15.44 -21.40 1.19
C LEU A 192 16.68 -21.26 2.09
N GLU A 193 16.53 -20.73 3.31
CA GLU A 193 17.63 -20.60 4.28
C GLU A 193 18.17 -21.97 4.72
N ARG A 194 17.31 -22.97 4.96
CA ARG A 194 17.73 -24.35 5.26
C ARG A 194 18.53 -25.00 4.11
N ASN A 195 18.29 -24.59 2.88
CA ASN A 195 19.01 -25.03 1.69
C ASN A 195 20.15 -24.05 1.28
N ALA A 196 20.63 -23.23 2.21
CA ALA A 196 21.75 -22.30 2.07
C ALA A 196 21.60 -21.19 0.99
N MET A 197 20.37 -20.94 0.52
CA MET A 197 20.07 -19.84 -0.40
C MET A 197 20.02 -18.49 0.32
N LYS A 198 20.47 -17.41 -0.34
CA LYS A 198 20.46 -16.07 0.26
C LYS A 198 19.10 -15.40 0.12
N THR A 199 18.27 -15.48 1.15
CA THR A 199 17.04 -14.71 1.22
C THR A 199 17.31 -13.25 1.63
N GLN A 200 16.50 -12.33 1.10
CA GLN A 200 16.42 -10.95 1.60
C GLN A 200 15.13 -10.77 2.39
N LYS A 201 15.26 -10.58 3.71
CA LYS A 201 14.15 -10.31 4.63
C LYS A 201 13.70 -8.83 4.63
N MET A 202 13.93 -8.08 3.54
CA MET A 202 13.59 -6.65 3.45
C MET A 202 12.11 -6.37 3.70
N TRP A 203 11.25 -7.29 3.27
CA TRP A 203 9.80 -7.27 3.48
C TRP A 203 9.38 -7.23 4.95
N MET A 204 10.24 -7.68 5.89
CA MET A 204 9.98 -7.51 7.33
C MET A 204 9.82 -6.04 7.74
N THR A 205 10.47 -5.11 7.04
CA THR A 205 10.36 -3.67 7.32
C THR A 205 8.93 -3.14 7.07
N ARG A 206 8.15 -3.81 6.22
CA ARG A 206 6.76 -3.44 5.92
C ARG A 206 5.76 -4.01 6.92
N LEU A 207 6.11 -5.02 7.74
CA LEU A 207 5.15 -5.70 8.63
C LEU A 207 4.54 -4.77 9.68
N PRO A 208 5.30 -3.90 10.39
CA PRO A 208 4.71 -2.97 11.36
C PRO A 208 3.79 -1.94 10.71
N GLU A 209 4.20 -1.34 9.59
CA GLU A 209 3.38 -0.37 8.84
C GLU A 209 2.13 -1.01 8.24
N THR A 210 2.23 -2.25 7.73
CA THR A 210 1.10 -3.03 7.21
C THR A 210 0.10 -3.33 8.33
N HIS A 211 0.58 -3.70 9.52
CA HIS A 211 -0.28 -3.91 10.69
C HIS A 211 -0.99 -2.62 11.12
N GLU A 212 -0.30 -1.48 11.17
CA GLU A 212 -0.96 -0.20 11.45
C GLU A 212 -1.96 0.19 10.35
N THR A 213 -1.65 -0.07 9.08
CA THR A 213 -2.57 0.17 7.96
C THR A 213 -3.83 -0.69 8.07
N VAL A 214 -3.69 -1.99 8.36
CA VAL A 214 -4.82 -2.91 8.56
C VAL A 214 -5.64 -2.52 9.79
N THR A 215 -5.01 -2.20 10.93
CA THR A 215 -5.72 -1.85 12.18
C THR A 215 -6.35 -0.45 12.20
N ASN A 216 -5.91 0.46 11.31
CA ASN A 216 -6.59 1.73 11.02
C ASN A 216 -7.72 1.56 9.99
N SER A 217 -7.47 0.80 8.92
CA SER A 217 -8.43 0.65 7.82
C SER A 217 -9.62 -0.19 8.25
N PHE A 218 -9.37 -1.33 8.91
CA PHE A 218 -10.38 -2.25 9.40
C PHE A 218 -10.54 -2.06 10.91
N ASP A 219 -11.16 -0.94 11.29
CA ASP A 219 -11.60 -0.67 12.66
C ASP A 219 -13.00 -1.28 12.93
N TYR A 220 -13.47 -1.22 14.18
CA TYR A 220 -14.76 -1.81 14.58
C TYR A 220 -15.95 -1.31 13.73
N PRO A 221 -16.12 0.01 13.47
CA PRO A 221 -17.13 0.51 12.54
C PRO A 221 -17.01 -0.11 11.14
N THR A 222 -15.81 -0.11 10.54
CA THR A 222 -15.61 -0.66 9.18
C THR A 222 -15.94 -2.16 9.13
N LEU A 223 -15.55 -2.94 10.15
CA LEU A 223 -15.85 -4.38 10.22
C LEU A 223 -17.36 -4.65 10.36
N PHE A 224 -18.08 -3.81 11.10
CA PHE A 224 -19.52 -3.90 11.25
C PHE A 224 -20.25 -3.51 9.95
N ASP A 225 -19.82 -2.44 9.27
CA ASP A 225 -20.33 -2.06 7.96
C ASP A 225 -20.11 -3.16 6.92
N VAL A 226 -18.93 -3.78 6.92
CA VAL A 226 -18.62 -4.94 6.07
C VAL A 226 -19.53 -6.12 6.43
N ALA A 227 -19.75 -6.42 7.71
CA ALA A 227 -20.63 -7.51 8.12
C ALA A 227 -22.11 -7.27 7.78
N THR A 228 -22.64 -6.04 7.92
CA THR A 228 -24.03 -5.68 7.55
C THR A 228 -24.27 -5.73 6.05
N ALA A 229 -23.23 -5.52 5.25
CA ALA A 229 -23.30 -5.66 3.79
C ALA A 229 -23.21 -7.11 3.29
N LEU A 230 -22.94 -8.08 4.18
CA LEU A 230 -22.81 -9.50 3.83
C LEU A 230 -24.07 -10.31 4.22
N GLU A 231 -24.34 -11.34 3.44
CA GLU A 231 -25.46 -12.25 3.68
C GLU A 231 -25.29 -12.99 5.01
N HIS A 232 -26.40 -13.15 5.75
CA HIS A 232 -26.45 -13.75 7.10
C HIS A 232 -25.62 -13.03 8.20
N PHE A 233 -25.17 -11.79 7.98
CA PHE A 233 -24.45 -10.98 8.96
C PHE A 233 -23.28 -11.74 9.66
N PRO A 234 -22.24 -12.16 8.92
CA PRO A 234 -21.22 -13.11 9.38
C PRO A 234 -20.14 -12.44 10.24
N LEU A 235 -20.54 -11.61 11.22
CA LEU A 235 -19.70 -10.73 12.04
C LEU A 235 -18.47 -11.47 12.62
N ARG A 236 -18.68 -12.64 13.23
CA ARG A 236 -17.62 -13.50 13.77
C ARG A 236 -16.55 -13.86 12.73
N LYS A 237 -16.93 -14.13 11.47
CA LYS A 237 -15.98 -14.47 10.40
C LYS A 237 -15.20 -13.24 9.92
N VAL A 238 -15.85 -12.06 9.87
CA VAL A 238 -15.21 -10.78 9.53
C VAL A 238 -14.17 -10.38 10.59
N PHE A 239 -14.50 -10.51 11.87
CA PHE A 239 -13.54 -10.31 12.96
C PHE A 239 -12.38 -11.31 12.92
N ALA A 240 -12.68 -12.61 12.77
CA ALA A 240 -11.65 -13.63 12.65
C ALA A 240 -10.69 -13.38 11.48
N ALA A 241 -11.16 -12.86 10.35
CA ALA A 241 -10.31 -12.54 9.20
C ALA A 241 -9.30 -11.43 9.53
N ARG A 242 -9.73 -10.40 10.27
CA ARG A 242 -8.84 -9.34 10.76
C ARG A 242 -7.84 -9.86 11.78
N THR A 243 -8.29 -10.61 12.78
CA THR A 243 -7.41 -11.21 13.80
C THR A 243 -6.36 -12.12 13.16
N PHE A 244 -6.77 -12.96 12.21
CA PHE A 244 -5.84 -13.77 11.43
C PHE A 244 -4.81 -12.93 10.66
N ALA A 245 -5.20 -11.79 10.08
CA ALA A 245 -4.27 -10.88 9.43
C ALA A 245 -3.26 -10.25 10.41
N THR A 246 -3.73 -9.70 11.54
CA THR A 246 -2.87 -9.04 12.54
C THR A 246 -1.91 -10.01 13.20
N ASP A 247 -2.40 -11.17 13.62
CA ASP A 247 -1.59 -12.15 14.36
C ASP A 247 -0.58 -12.82 13.43
N SER A 248 -0.92 -13.01 12.16
CA SER A 248 0.05 -13.48 11.16
C SER A 248 1.17 -12.47 10.93
N LEU A 249 0.87 -11.17 10.89
CA LEU A 249 1.90 -10.12 10.76
C LEU A 249 2.86 -10.10 11.96
N VAL A 250 2.32 -10.22 13.18
CA VAL A 250 3.11 -10.19 14.42
C VAL A 250 3.91 -11.48 14.60
N ASN A 251 3.29 -12.66 14.51
CA ASN A 251 3.98 -13.93 14.76
C ASN A 251 5.09 -14.17 13.73
N VAL A 252 4.85 -13.91 12.44
CA VAL A 252 5.88 -14.03 11.39
C VAL A 252 7.05 -13.06 11.62
N PHE A 253 6.79 -11.84 12.12
CA PHE A 253 7.87 -10.94 12.52
C PHE A 253 8.68 -11.52 13.68
N VAL A 254 7.99 -11.96 14.75
CA VAL A 254 8.58 -12.48 15.99
C VAL A 254 9.45 -13.71 15.72
N GLU A 255 8.96 -14.65 14.90
CA GLU A 255 9.68 -15.89 14.54
C GLU A 255 10.93 -15.62 13.69
N MET A 256 10.90 -14.65 12.78
CA MET A 256 12.06 -14.32 11.93
C MET A 256 13.04 -13.30 12.55
N ALA A 257 12.62 -12.52 13.53
CA ALA A 257 13.42 -11.45 14.15
C ALA A 257 14.82 -11.91 14.62
N PRO A 258 15.00 -13.04 15.32
CA PRO A 258 16.31 -13.48 15.81
C PRO A 258 17.34 -13.69 14.68
N GLY A 259 16.92 -14.29 13.57
CA GLY A 259 17.76 -14.60 12.40
C GLY A 259 17.97 -13.44 11.43
N THR A 260 17.49 -12.23 11.74
CA THR A 260 17.48 -11.10 10.79
C THR A 260 18.83 -10.38 10.70
N LYS A 261 19.31 -10.17 9.47
CA LYS A 261 20.57 -9.46 9.11
C LYS A 261 20.61 -8.03 9.67
N TYR A 262 21.77 -7.58 10.13
CA TYR A 262 21.96 -6.27 10.82
C TYR A 262 21.32 -5.07 10.11
N LYS A 263 21.52 -4.92 8.79
CA LYS A 263 20.94 -3.80 8.02
C LYS A 263 19.41 -3.75 8.10
N VAL A 264 18.75 -4.91 7.96
CA VAL A 264 17.30 -5.05 8.06
C VAL A 264 16.85 -4.79 9.50
N ARG A 265 17.60 -5.31 10.48
CA ARG A 265 17.33 -5.14 11.92
C ARG A 265 17.26 -3.67 12.33
N GLU A 266 18.22 -2.85 11.91
CA GLU A 266 18.21 -1.40 12.19
C GLU A 266 17.02 -0.68 11.55
N THR A 267 16.64 -1.03 10.31
CA THR A 267 15.44 -0.45 9.68
C THR A 267 14.16 -0.87 10.42
N VAL A 268 13.98 -2.16 10.70
CA VAL A 268 12.79 -2.64 11.44
C VAL A 268 12.74 -2.03 12.83
N ARG A 269 13.87 -1.91 13.53
CA ARG A 269 13.98 -1.26 14.84
C ARG A 269 13.45 0.17 14.82
N HIS A 270 13.75 0.94 13.77
CA HIS A 270 13.23 2.30 13.61
C HIS A 270 11.72 2.31 13.34
N GLU A 271 11.18 1.36 12.57
CA GLU A 271 9.73 1.26 12.36
C GLU A 271 8.98 0.80 13.63
N LEU A 272 9.57 -0.08 14.45
CA LEU A 272 9.00 -0.45 15.76
C LEU A 272 8.94 0.73 16.74
N GLU A 273 9.84 1.71 16.63
CA GLU A 273 9.77 2.94 17.44
C GLU A 273 8.60 3.86 17.02
N LYS A 274 8.07 3.71 15.80
CA LYS A 274 6.88 4.44 15.30
C LYS A 274 5.59 3.67 15.52
N ALA A 275 5.60 2.37 15.22
CA ALA A 275 4.42 1.52 15.09
C ALA A 275 3.86 1.08 16.44
N SER A 276 3.41 2.05 17.25
CA SER A 276 2.97 1.83 18.62
C SER A 276 1.86 0.78 18.76
N ARG A 277 0.94 0.66 17.78
CA ARG A 277 -0.10 -0.39 17.84
C ARG A 277 0.45 -1.78 17.60
N PHE A 278 1.44 -1.93 16.71
CA PHE A 278 2.12 -3.21 16.48
C PHE A 278 2.85 -3.66 17.76
N VAL A 279 3.57 -2.73 18.40
CA VAL A 279 4.26 -2.97 19.68
C VAL A 279 3.28 -3.42 20.78
N GLY A 280 2.17 -2.70 20.96
CA GLY A 280 1.19 -3.02 21.99
C GLY A 280 0.52 -4.38 21.78
N HIS A 281 0.08 -4.67 20.54
CA HIS A 281 -0.51 -5.97 20.18
C HIS A 281 0.48 -7.13 20.36
N ALA A 282 1.75 -6.94 19.97
CA ALA A 282 2.80 -7.94 20.19
C ALA A 282 3.07 -8.19 21.68
N ALA A 283 3.04 -7.16 22.52
CA ALA A 283 3.17 -7.30 23.97
C ALA A 283 1.97 -8.03 24.60
N GLU A 284 0.75 -7.78 24.13
CA GLU A 284 -0.47 -8.48 24.58
C GLU A 284 -0.50 -9.96 24.18
N LEU A 285 0.10 -10.31 23.03
CA LEU A 285 0.37 -11.71 22.65
C LEU A 285 1.50 -12.37 23.47
N GLY A 286 2.15 -11.64 24.39
CA GLY A 286 3.22 -12.15 25.24
C GLY A 286 4.63 -12.09 24.64
N HIS A 287 4.81 -11.46 23.48
CA HIS A 287 6.09 -11.45 22.75
C HIS A 287 7.12 -10.41 23.26
N GLU A 288 6.91 -9.84 24.44
CA GLU A 288 7.79 -8.82 25.05
C GLU A 288 9.26 -9.24 25.11
N ALA A 289 9.51 -10.52 25.43
CA ALA A 289 10.85 -11.09 25.54
C ALA A 289 11.65 -11.07 24.21
N ILE A 290 10.96 -10.98 23.07
CA ILE A 290 11.58 -10.85 21.74
C ILE A 290 11.64 -9.38 21.31
N MET A 291 10.66 -8.56 21.71
CA MET A 291 10.62 -7.12 21.40
C MET A 291 11.69 -6.31 22.14
N LEU A 292 11.89 -6.56 23.44
CA LEU A 292 12.81 -5.79 24.29
C LEU A 292 14.29 -5.88 23.85
N PRO A 293 14.85 -7.06 23.51
CA PRO A 293 16.20 -7.16 22.96
C PRO A 293 16.33 -6.58 21.55
N PHE A 294 15.24 -6.58 20.77
CA PHE A 294 15.23 -6.06 19.40
C PHE A 294 15.23 -4.53 19.37
N SER A 295 14.55 -3.88 20.31
CA SER A 295 14.70 -2.45 20.56
C SER A 295 14.47 -2.10 22.04
N PRO A 296 15.52 -1.73 22.81
CA PRO A 296 15.34 -1.37 24.23
C PRO A 296 14.50 -0.10 24.43
N LYS A 297 14.34 0.77 23.41
CA LYS A 297 13.42 1.92 23.49
C LYS A 297 11.95 1.50 23.52
N VAL A 298 11.62 0.30 23.04
CA VAL A 298 10.25 -0.21 23.02
C VAL A 298 9.71 -0.50 24.42
N ALA A 299 10.57 -0.68 25.43
CA ALA A 299 10.13 -0.88 26.83
C ALA A 299 9.16 0.20 27.32
N VAL A 300 9.53 1.47 27.15
CA VAL A 300 8.68 2.62 27.52
C VAL A 300 7.44 2.72 26.62
N SER A 301 7.56 2.27 25.36
CA SER A 301 6.47 2.25 24.40
C SER A 301 5.42 1.16 24.71
N ILE A 302 5.77 0.05 25.35
CA ILE A 302 4.84 -1.08 25.62
C ILE A 302 3.72 -0.67 26.58
N GLU A 303 4.05 -0.09 27.74
CA GLU A 303 3.03 0.33 28.72
C GLU A 303 2.15 1.45 28.18
N ASP A 304 2.77 2.44 27.52
CA ASP A 304 2.06 3.53 26.84
C ASP A 304 1.17 3.03 25.71
N ALA A 305 1.63 2.07 24.91
CA ALA A 305 0.87 1.47 23.81
C ALA A 305 -0.32 0.65 24.34
N ARG A 306 -0.14 -0.17 25.38
CA ARG A 306 -1.23 -0.90 26.04
C ARG A 306 -2.34 0.05 26.51
N ARG A 307 -1.99 1.09 27.29
CA ARG A 307 -2.96 2.10 27.75
C ARG A 307 -3.64 2.86 26.61
N ARG A 308 -2.89 3.20 25.54
CA ARG A 308 -3.47 3.82 24.33
C ARG A 308 -4.43 2.88 23.62
N LEU A 309 -4.08 1.61 23.47
CA LEU A 309 -4.92 0.58 22.86
C LEU A 309 -6.18 0.30 23.70
N GLU A 310 -6.07 0.28 25.03
CA GLU A 310 -7.22 0.17 25.95
C GLU A 310 -8.21 1.32 25.72
N VAL A 311 -7.74 2.56 25.84
CA VAL A 311 -8.56 3.78 25.62
C VAL A 311 -9.16 3.79 24.22
N GLU A 312 -8.37 3.50 23.19
CA GLU A 312 -8.84 3.45 21.81
C GLU A 312 -9.88 2.34 21.59
N THR A 313 -9.72 1.17 22.22
CA THR A 313 -10.70 0.07 22.13
C THR A 313 -12.02 0.50 22.78
N ILE A 314 -11.96 1.10 23.97
CA ILE A 314 -13.14 1.64 24.67
C ILE A 314 -13.83 2.72 23.82
N GLU A 315 -13.08 3.63 23.19
CA GLU A 315 -13.65 4.64 22.30
C GLU A 315 -14.28 4.05 21.03
N ARG A 316 -13.65 3.05 20.41
CA ARG A 316 -14.20 2.34 19.25
C ARG A 316 -15.49 1.61 19.63
N LEU A 317 -15.51 0.88 20.75
CA LEU A 317 -16.72 0.22 21.26
C LEU A 317 -17.82 1.23 21.61
N ARG A 318 -17.49 2.39 22.18
CA ARG A 318 -18.46 3.47 22.45
C ARG A 318 -19.07 4.02 21.16
N LYS A 319 -18.26 4.28 20.13
CA LYS A 319 -18.72 4.75 18.81
C LYS A 319 -19.64 3.75 18.12
N CYS A 320 -19.44 2.45 18.36
CA CYS A 320 -20.24 1.37 17.81
C CYS A 320 -21.46 0.98 18.68
N GLY A 321 -21.79 1.72 19.74
CA GLY A 321 -22.89 1.38 20.64
C GLY A 321 -22.68 0.12 21.50
N TYR A 322 -21.49 -0.51 21.48
CA TYR A 322 -21.22 -1.75 22.23
C TYR A 322 -21.21 -1.57 23.75
N LEU A 323 -21.09 -0.32 24.23
CA LEU A 323 -21.12 0.01 25.66
C LEU A 323 -22.50 0.47 26.17
N GLU A 324 -23.51 0.54 25.30
CA GLU A 324 -24.87 0.94 25.67
C GLU A 324 -25.57 -0.17 26.46
N HIS A 325 -26.23 0.16 27.57
CA HIS A 325 -26.88 -0.82 28.46
C HIS A 325 -25.94 -1.96 28.93
N LEU A 326 -24.62 -1.71 28.98
CA LEU A 326 -23.63 -2.74 29.30
C LEU A 326 -23.79 -3.24 30.75
N GLY A 327 -23.74 -4.56 30.95
CA GLY A 327 -24.07 -5.23 32.22
C GLY A 327 -25.55 -5.17 32.66
N ALA A 328 -26.39 -4.32 32.04
CA ALA A 328 -27.80 -4.17 32.37
C ALA A 328 -28.67 -4.04 31.09
N PRO A 329 -28.77 -5.10 30.26
CA PRO A 329 -29.62 -5.09 29.07
C PRO A 329 -31.09 -4.86 29.46
N PRO A 330 -31.94 -4.35 28.55
CA PRO A 330 -33.38 -4.24 28.82
C PRO A 330 -34.05 -5.63 28.93
N ASP A 331 -33.62 -6.59 28.11
CA ASP A 331 -34.16 -7.96 28.04
C ASP A 331 -33.81 -8.81 29.27
N ASP A 332 -34.84 -9.41 29.88
CA ASP A 332 -34.72 -10.30 31.03
C ASP A 332 -34.05 -11.64 30.69
N PHE A 333 -34.16 -12.14 29.46
CA PHE A 333 -33.47 -13.35 29.02
C PHE A 333 -31.95 -13.15 29.04
N VAL A 334 -31.47 -12.03 28.48
CA VAL A 334 -30.04 -11.69 28.51
C VAL A 334 -29.56 -11.40 29.93
N LYS A 335 -30.38 -10.79 30.81
CA LYS A 335 -30.03 -10.66 32.25
C LYS A 335 -29.81 -12.03 32.89
N ALA A 336 -30.67 -13.01 32.62
CA ALA A 336 -30.53 -14.37 33.13
C ALA A 336 -29.29 -15.08 32.58
N GLN A 337 -28.96 -14.90 31.29
CA GLN A 337 -27.71 -15.40 30.71
C GLN A 337 -26.47 -14.78 31.38
N ILE A 338 -26.44 -13.46 31.59
CA ILE A 338 -25.32 -12.77 32.27
C ILE A 338 -25.17 -13.30 33.70
N ALA A 339 -26.27 -13.41 34.46
CA ALA A 339 -26.25 -13.93 35.82
C ALA A 339 -25.74 -15.38 35.88
N SER A 340 -26.22 -16.25 34.99
CA SER A 340 -25.76 -17.65 34.91
C SER A 340 -24.27 -17.77 34.57
N ILE A 341 -23.75 -16.96 33.65
CA ILE A 341 -22.31 -16.95 33.36
C ILE A 341 -21.53 -16.35 34.53
N GLN A 342 -22.06 -15.36 35.24
CA GLN A 342 -21.41 -14.74 36.40
C GLN A 342 -21.35 -15.70 37.62
N GLU A 343 -22.34 -16.58 37.79
CA GLU A 343 -22.31 -17.66 38.78
C GLU A 343 -21.18 -18.68 38.50
N ILE A 344 -20.88 -18.94 37.22
CA ILE A 344 -19.80 -19.84 36.78
C ILE A 344 -18.44 -19.12 36.85
N LEU A 345 -18.38 -17.86 36.42
CA LEU A 345 -17.16 -17.05 36.25
C LEU A 345 -17.18 -15.83 37.17
N THR A 346 -17.10 -16.07 38.48
CA THR A 346 -17.23 -15.05 39.53
C THR A 346 -16.15 -13.94 39.50
N HIS A 347 -15.09 -14.11 38.71
CA HIS A 347 -14.01 -13.14 38.52
C HIS A 347 -14.29 -12.16 37.36
N CYS A 348 -15.19 -12.49 36.44
CA CYS A 348 -15.57 -11.60 35.34
C CYS A 348 -16.64 -10.60 35.79
N SER A 349 -16.50 -9.34 35.37
CA SER A 349 -17.55 -8.34 35.60
C SER A 349 -18.78 -8.63 34.72
N PRO A 350 -20.02 -8.34 35.18
CA PRO A 350 -21.22 -8.53 34.36
C PRO A 350 -21.21 -7.64 33.10
N GLN A 351 -20.51 -6.51 33.14
CA GLN A 351 -20.25 -5.66 31.98
C GLN A 351 -19.38 -6.37 30.94
N PHE A 352 -18.31 -7.04 31.38
CA PHE A 352 -17.44 -7.81 30.50
C PHE A 352 -18.12 -9.05 29.92
N ILE A 353 -18.87 -9.80 30.75
CA ILE A 353 -19.69 -10.94 30.31
C ILE A 353 -20.70 -10.50 29.23
N HIS A 354 -21.39 -9.38 29.44
CA HIS A 354 -22.33 -8.84 28.44
C HIS A 354 -21.60 -8.41 27.15
N LEU A 355 -20.39 -7.86 27.23
CA LEU A 355 -19.58 -7.53 26.05
C LEU A 355 -19.17 -8.78 25.26
N ALA A 356 -18.77 -9.85 25.95
CA ALA A 356 -18.42 -11.13 25.34
C ALA A 356 -19.64 -11.78 24.68
N LEU A 357 -20.80 -11.82 25.37
CA LEU A 357 -22.07 -12.28 24.79
C LEU A 357 -22.43 -11.52 23.50
N ARG A 358 -22.29 -10.19 23.48
CA ARG A 358 -22.52 -9.37 22.25
C ARG A 358 -21.61 -9.81 21.10
N HIS A 359 -20.33 -10.02 21.36
CA HIS A 359 -19.38 -10.49 20.34
C HIS A 359 -19.74 -11.88 19.79
N PHE A 360 -20.15 -12.81 20.67
CA PHE A 360 -20.55 -14.16 20.29
C PHE A 360 -22.05 -14.29 19.93
N SER A 361 -22.74 -13.19 19.61
CA SER A 361 -24.14 -13.19 19.17
C SER A 361 -25.12 -13.84 20.17
N TYR A 362 -24.83 -13.69 21.47
CA TYR A 362 -25.58 -14.23 22.61
C TYR A 362 -25.62 -15.76 22.72
N ASP A 363 -24.70 -16.47 22.04
CA ASP A 363 -24.41 -17.88 22.26
C ASP A 363 -23.67 -18.07 23.60
N THR A 364 -24.37 -18.61 24.60
CA THR A 364 -23.83 -18.88 25.94
C THR A 364 -22.76 -19.97 25.95
N GLU A 365 -22.89 -21.02 25.14
CA GLU A 365 -21.94 -22.14 25.14
C GLU A 365 -20.61 -21.70 24.53
N THR A 366 -20.64 -21.05 23.36
CA THR A 366 -19.45 -20.44 22.76
C THR A 366 -18.85 -19.39 23.69
N THR A 367 -19.67 -18.55 24.34
CA THR A 367 -19.16 -17.50 25.25
C THR A 367 -18.45 -18.09 26.47
N ILE A 368 -19.03 -19.10 27.14
CA ILE A 368 -18.39 -19.75 28.29
C ILE A 368 -17.11 -20.45 27.87
N ALA A 369 -17.15 -21.23 26.77
CA ALA A 369 -15.96 -21.89 26.24
C ALA A 369 -14.84 -20.88 25.89
N SER A 370 -15.20 -19.71 25.36
CA SER A 370 -14.23 -18.67 25.01
C SER A 370 -13.73 -17.83 26.17
N LEU A 371 -14.52 -17.62 27.22
CA LEU A 371 -14.06 -16.98 28.45
C LEU A 371 -13.14 -17.92 29.27
N LEU A 372 -13.36 -19.23 29.20
CA LEU A 372 -12.49 -20.24 29.84
C LEU A 372 -11.17 -20.49 29.09
N SER A 373 -11.08 -20.15 27.80
CA SER A 373 -9.89 -20.36 26.97
C SER A 373 -9.28 -19.03 26.50
N PRO A 374 -8.20 -18.54 27.13
CA PRO A 374 -7.60 -17.22 26.87
C PRO A 374 -6.95 -17.09 25.47
N GLU A 375 -6.83 -18.19 24.73
CA GLU A 375 -6.38 -18.22 23.33
C GLU A 375 -7.52 -18.04 22.33
N SER A 376 -8.77 -18.27 22.75
CA SER A 376 -9.95 -18.23 21.89
C SER A 376 -10.76 -16.94 22.00
N LEU A 377 -10.50 -16.15 23.04
CA LEU A 377 -11.04 -14.81 23.19
C LEU A 377 -10.25 -13.82 22.32
N PRO A 378 -10.89 -12.98 21.48
CA PRO A 378 -10.21 -11.92 20.74
C PRO A 378 -9.36 -11.03 21.66
N ILE A 379 -8.15 -10.70 21.22
CA ILE A 379 -7.19 -9.98 22.06
C ILE A 379 -7.71 -8.62 22.54
N GLU A 380 -8.57 -7.96 21.75
CA GLU A 380 -9.20 -6.70 22.14
C GLU A 380 -10.28 -6.85 23.22
N LEU A 381 -10.88 -8.04 23.37
CA LEU A 381 -11.71 -8.36 24.54
C LEU A 381 -10.81 -8.73 25.72
N ARG A 382 -9.77 -9.55 25.52
CA ARG A 382 -8.81 -9.90 26.57
C ARG A 382 -8.13 -8.66 27.19
N ARG A 383 -7.82 -7.64 26.37
CA ARG A 383 -7.33 -6.32 26.79
C ARG A 383 -8.28 -5.62 27.79
N LEU A 384 -9.58 -5.91 27.73
CA LEU A 384 -10.61 -5.29 28.56
C LEU A 384 -11.01 -6.12 29.79
N GLU A 385 -10.54 -7.37 29.90
CA GLU A 385 -10.91 -8.33 30.96
C GLU A 385 -10.69 -7.76 32.38
N HIS A 386 -9.61 -7.01 32.57
CA HIS A 386 -9.25 -6.39 33.85
C HIS A 386 -9.53 -4.87 33.89
N THR A 387 -10.26 -4.33 32.92
CA THR A 387 -10.61 -2.90 32.86
C THR A 387 -11.98 -2.62 33.46
N GLU A 388 -12.14 -1.48 34.15
CA GLU A 388 -13.45 -1.01 34.63
C GLU A 388 -14.33 -0.55 33.46
N LEU A 389 -14.99 -1.49 32.79
CA LEU A 389 -15.98 -1.19 31.76
C LEU A 389 -17.22 -0.52 32.37
N ARG A 390 -17.39 0.76 32.08
CA ARG A 390 -18.60 1.53 32.45
C ARG A 390 -19.58 1.54 31.28
N ALA A 391 -20.86 1.36 31.57
CA ALA A 391 -21.92 1.60 30.61
C ALA A 391 -21.80 3.05 30.09
N GLY A 392 -21.82 3.22 28.78
CA GLY A 392 -21.66 4.50 28.11
C GLY A 392 -22.85 4.81 27.23
N VAL A 393 -23.19 6.09 27.12
CA VAL A 393 -24.07 6.57 26.04
C VAL A 393 -23.22 6.58 24.77
N GLY A 394 -23.58 5.77 23.77
CA GLY A 394 -22.97 5.82 22.45
C GLY A 394 -23.44 7.06 21.69
N SER A 395 -22.68 7.42 20.66
CA SER A 395 -23.10 8.43 19.67
C SER A 395 -23.43 7.80 18.32
N GLY A 396 -23.72 6.50 18.32
CA GLY A 396 -24.07 5.71 17.15
C GLY A 396 -25.33 4.93 17.49
N GLU A 397 -26.43 5.28 16.84
CA GLU A 397 -27.72 4.62 17.01
C GLU A 397 -27.59 3.12 16.72
N TRP A 398 -27.88 2.28 17.72
CA TRP A 398 -28.55 1.03 17.40
C TRP A 398 -29.90 1.40 16.78
N PRO A 399 -30.24 0.94 15.58
CA PRO A 399 -31.63 0.92 15.16
C PRO A 399 -32.40 0.08 16.20
N PRO A 400 -33.48 0.59 16.81
CA PRO A 400 -34.39 -0.26 17.54
C PRO A 400 -34.85 -1.41 16.65
N LEU A 401 -35.03 -2.59 17.23
CA LEU A 401 -35.70 -3.72 16.57
C LEU A 401 -37.19 -3.39 16.39
N ASP A 402 -37.49 -2.54 15.39
CA ASP A 402 -38.84 -2.18 15.01
C ASP A 402 -38.94 -2.06 13.47
N PHE A 403 -39.35 -3.16 12.85
CA PHE A 403 -39.51 -3.27 11.41
C PHE A 403 -40.77 -2.49 10.96
N THR A 404 -40.64 -1.19 10.65
CA THR A 404 -41.38 -0.49 9.56
C THR A 404 -41.12 1.03 9.44
N ALA A 405 -40.53 1.72 10.43
CA ALA A 405 -40.56 3.19 10.49
C ALA A 405 -39.33 3.95 9.91
N ALA A 406 -38.28 3.27 9.46
CA ALA A 406 -37.01 3.93 9.11
C ALA A 406 -37.03 4.76 7.80
N ASP A 407 -37.82 4.35 6.80
CA ASP A 407 -37.77 4.90 5.43
C ASP A 407 -38.31 6.34 5.29
N GLU A 408 -39.16 6.80 6.20
CA GLU A 408 -39.71 8.17 6.15
C GLU A 408 -38.83 9.19 6.89
N ILE A 409 -38.20 8.76 7.98
CA ILE A 409 -37.32 9.61 8.81
C ILE A 409 -36.02 9.92 8.06
N GLU A 410 -35.41 8.95 7.39
CA GLU A 410 -34.19 9.22 6.60
C GLU A 410 -34.49 10.13 5.39
N LYS A 411 -35.69 10.03 4.81
CA LYS A 411 -36.13 10.85 3.67
C LYS A 411 -36.34 12.31 4.06
N SER A 412 -36.94 12.56 5.22
CA SER A 412 -37.11 13.92 5.76
C SER A 412 -35.77 14.53 6.19
N ALA A 413 -34.91 13.79 6.89
CA ALA A 413 -33.58 14.25 7.28
C ALA A 413 -32.69 14.60 6.08
N ARG A 414 -32.70 13.78 5.02
CA ARG A 414 -31.97 14.05 3.76
C ARG A 414 -32.55 15.26 3.01
N ALA A 415 -33.86 15.50 3.07
CA ALA A 415 -34.48 16.68 2.47
C ALA A 415 -34.10 17.98 3.24
N GLU A 416 -34.14 17.95 4.58
CA GLU A 416 -33.78 19.07 5.43
C GLU A 416 -32.29 19.43 5.31
N LYS A 417 -31.40 18.42 5.24
CA LYS A 417 -29.97 18.64 5.00
C LYS A 417 -29.71 19.32 3.65
N ARG A 418 -30.36 18.86 2.57
CA ARG A 418 -30.26 19.48 1.24
C ARG A 418 -30.78 20.92 1.23
N ALA A 419 -31.85 21.21 1.96
CA ALA A 419 -32.38 22.56 2.09
C ALA A 419 -31.39 23.49 2.82
N ARG A 420 -30.78 23.04 3.93
CA ARG A 420 -29.73 23.80 4.65
C ARG A 420 -28.49 24.03 3.79
N GLU A 421 -28.02 23.04 3.05
CA GLU A 421 -26.84 23.16 2.17
C GLU A 421 -27.09 24.14 1.01
N GLU A 422 -28.28 24.13 0.40
CA GLU A 422 -28.67 25.09 -0.64
C GLU A 422 -28.80 26.53 -0.09
N GLU A 423 -29.35 26.70 1.12
CA GLU A 423 -29.40 28.00 1.79
C GLU A 423 -27.99 28.52 2.11
N HIS A 424 -27.10 27.65 2.57
CA HIS A 424 -25.70 27.99 2.85
C HIS A 424 -24.92 28.36 1.59
N ARG A 425 -25.20 27.70 0.46
CA ARG A 425 -24.66 28.03 -0.86
C ARG A 425 -25.10 29.43 -1.29
N ARG A 426 -26.40 29.72 -1.27
CA ARG A 426 -26.95 31.05 -1.60
C ARG A 426 -26.38 32.17 -0.72
N LYS A 427 -26.22 31.93 0.58
CA LYS A 427 -25.60 32.89 1.52
C LYS A 427 -24.10 33.11 1.29
N ASN A 428 -23.38 32.16 0.69
CA ASN A 428 -21.98 32.35 0.29
C ASN A 428 -21.86 33.02 -1.09
N GLU A 429 -22.75 32.74 -2.03
CA GLU A 429 -22.79 33.40 -3.35
C GLU A 429 -23.20 34.88 -3.27
N GLN A 430 -23.95 35.28 -2.22
CA GLN A 430 -24.32 36.68 -1.96
C GLN A 430 -23.27 37.50 -1.19
N LYS A 431 -22.12 36.93 -0.80
CA LYS A 431 -21.06 37.71 -0.11
C LYS A 431 -20.22 38.47 -1.13
N PRO A 432 -20.23 39.82 -1.16
CA PRO A 432 -19.28 40.57 -1.96
C PRO A 432 -17.87 40.34 -1.44
N ALA A 433 -16.90 40.19 -2.35
CA ALA A 433 -15.50 40.00 -2.00
C ALA A 433 -14.96 41.23 -1.26
N MET A 434 -14.65 41.09 0.03
CA MET A 434 -14.02 42.17 0.80
C MET A 434 -12.50 42.20 0.58
N ASN A 435 -12.01 43.41 0.35
CA ASN A 435 -10.63 43.69 -0.05
C ASN A 435 -9.63 43.44 1.08
N LEU A 436 -8.46 42.89 0.74
CA LEU A 436 -7.41 42.49 1.67
C LEU A 436 -6.39 43.61 1.96
N PHE A 437 -6.83 44.87 1.86
CA PHE A 437 -6.06 46.06 2.27
C PHE A 437 -6.99 47.10 2.89
N SER A 438 -6.78 47.39 4.17
CA SER A 438 -7.43 48.49 4.89
C SER A 438 -6.38 49.52 5.34
N LEU A 439 -6.08 50.47 4.46
CA LEU A 439 -5.39 51.71 4.84
C LEU A 439 -6.43 52.65 5.47
N ALA A 440 -6.49 52.66 6.80
CA ALA A 440 -7.26 53.63 7.57
C ALA A 440 -6.40 54.17 8.74
N PRO A 441 -6.57 55.43 9.17
CA PRO A 441 -5.64 56.07 10.09
C PRO A 441 -5.84 55.56 11.53
N ILE A 442 -4.75 55.25 12.22
CA ILE A 442 -4.78 54.97 13.66
C ILE A 442 -4.97 56.30 14.39
N LEU A 443 -6.15 56.53 14.95
CA LEU A 443 -6.35 57.59 15.93
C LEU A 443 -5.65 57.20 17.24
N SER A 444 -4.94 58.17 17.79
CA SER A 444 -4.13 58.08 19.01
C SER A 444 -4.98 57.85 20.26
N ASP A 445 -4.48 57.04 21.20
CA ASP A 445 -4.51 57.36 22.63
C ASP A 445 -3.64 56.38 23.47
N ARG A 446 -2.36 56.75 23.67
CA ARG A 446 -1.56 56.35 24.85
C ARG A 446 -0.33 57.27 25.00
N PRO A 447 0.13 57.55 26.24
CA PRO A 447 1.12 58.60 26.49
C PRO A 447 2.56 58.17 26.17
N PRO A 448 3.48 59.13 25.92
CA PRO A 448 4.83 58.82 25.45
C PRO A 448 5.73 58.28 26.57
N THR A 449 6.28 57.08 26.35
CA THR A 449 7.48 56.61 27.04
C THR A 449 8.74 57.25 26.43
N PRO A 450 9.82 57.48 27.21
CA PRO A 450 11.00 58.20 26.77
C PRO A 450 11.77 57.45 25.66
N PRO A 451 12.58 58.17 24.84
CA PRO A 451 13.29 57.57 23.73
C PRO A 451 14.41 56.64 24.23
N THR A 452 14.23 55.34 24.03
CA THR A 452 15.30 54.35 24.08
C THR A 452 15.85 54.15 22.68
N ASP A 453 17.16 54.35 22.50
CA ASP A 453 17.83 54.19 21.21
C ASP A 453 17.68 52.75 20.70
N ALA A 454 16.86 52.55 19.66
CA ALA A 454 16.65 51.23 19.05
C ALA A 454 17.96 50.57 18.54
N ALA A 455 19.00 51.38 18.31
CA ALA A 455 20.35 50.92 17.99
C ALA A 455 21.09 50.27 19.18
N ALA A 456 20.78 50.67 20.42
CA ALA A 456 21.35 50.07 21.64
C ALA A 456 20.75 48.68 21.88
N ASP A 457 19.43 48.54 21.81
CA ASP A 457 18.74 47.25 21.95
C ASP A 457 19.19 46.23 20.89
N LEU A 458 19.40 46.68 19.64
CA LEU A 458 19.95 45.83 18.58
C LEU A 458 21.38 45.36 18.87
N ARG A 459 22.23 46.20 19.49
CA ARG A 459 23.59 45.83 19.90
C ARG A 459 23.57 44.81 21.05
N VAL A 460 22.77 45.04 22.08
CA VAL A 460 22.60 44.11 23.22
C VAL A 460 22.11 42.74 22.71
N ARG A 461 21.16 42.73 21.76
CA ARG A 461 20.68 41.49 21.14
C ARG A 461 21.77 40.77 20.34
N ALA A 462 22.55 41.50 19.53
CA ALA A 462 23.66 40.94 18.76
C ALA A 462 24.78 40.37 19.66
N GLU A 463 25.09 41.04 20.77
CA GLU A 463 26.07 40.57 21.76
C GLU A 463 25.58 39.30 22.48
N SER A 464 24.30 39.25 22.88
CA SER A 464 23.69 38.04 23.47
C SER A 464 23.69 36.84 22.51
N TYR A 465 23.53 37.09 21.20
CA TYR A 465 23.62 36.05 20.19
C TYR A 465 25.07 35.58 20.02
N ARG A 466 26.03 36.51 19.98
CA ARG A 466 27.47 36.22 19.85
C ARG A 466 28.00 35.36 21.01
N THR A 467 27.64 35.66 22.25
CA THR A 467 28.04 34.86 23.42
C THR A 467 27.42 33.46 23.38
N THR A 468 26.15 33.35 22.99
CA THR A 468 25.46 32.06 22.84
C THR A 468 26.09 31.17 21.75
N VAL A 469 26.55 31.76 20.65
CA VAL A 469 27.25 31.05 19.56
C VAL A 469 28.65 30.61 20.01
N LEU A 470 29.41 31.48 20.69
CA LEU A 470 30.74 31.12 21.21
C LEU A 470 30.67 29.97 22.21
N ALA A 471 29.73 29.99 23.16
CA ALA A 471 29.53 28.89 24.11
C ALA A 471 29.19 27.55 23.43
N LYS A 472 28.45 27.57 22.31
CA LYS A 472 28.19 26.36 21.50
C LYS A 472 29.44 25.85 20.78
N LEU A 473 30.27 26.76 20.26
CA LEU A 473 31.53 26.40 19.57
C LEU A 473 32.57 25.86 20.56
N GLU A 474 32.67 26.42 21.76
CA GLU A 474 33.53 25.90 22.83
C GLU A 474 33.09 24.50 23.27
N LYS A 475 31.77 24.26 23.40
CA LYS A 475 31.24 22.92 23.68
C LYS A 475 31.57 21.92 22.57
N MET A 476 31.34 22.28 21.30
CA MET A 476 31.73 21.43 20.15
C MET A 476 33.24 21.15 20.11
N ARG A 477 34.08 22.10 20.52
CA ARG A 477 35.53 21.93 20.60
C ARG A 477 35.93 20.97 21.72
N ALA A 478 35.28 21.06 22.88
CA ALA A 478 35.47 20.11 23.98
C ALA A 478 35.06 18.69 23.57
N ASP A 479 33.89 18.53 22.94
CA ASP A 479 33.39 17.25 22.44
C ASP A 479 34.35 16.63 21.39
N ALA A 480 34.99 17.45 20.56
CA ALA A 480 36.00 17.00 19.59
C ALA A 480 37.33 16.57 20.23
N THR A 481 37.75 17.19 21.34
CA THR A 481 39.02 16.85 22.02
C THR A 481 39.00 15.58 22.88
N VAL A 482 37.83 14.99 23.11
CA VAL A 482 37.69 13.72 23.86
C VAL A 482 37.87 12.49 22.95
N ALA A 483 37.89 12.68 21.62
CA ALA A 483 38.01 11.62 20.62
C ALA A 483 39.46 11.45 20.10
N ASP A 484 40.34 10.92 20.96
CA ASP A 484 41.62 10.31 20.56
C ASP A 484 41.83 9.09 21.49
N SER A 485 42.20 7.88 21.06
CA SER A 485 43.16 7.59 20.01
C SER A 485 43.09 6.12 19.56
N LYS A 486 43.14 5.91 18.23
CA LYS A 486 43.69 4.77 17.46
C LYS A 486 42.95 4.54 16.15
N GLU A 487 43.27 5.37 15.16
CA GLU A 487 43.65 4.84 13.84
C GLU A 487 44.57 5.86 13.17
N ARG A 488 45.78 5.44 12.80
CA ARG A 488 46.76 6.33 12.19
C ARG A 488 46.31 6.62 10.76
N LEU A 489 46.05 7.90 10.48
CA LEU A 489 45.95 8.40 9.11
C LEU A 489 47.24 8.04 8.37
N ALA A 490 47.12 7.23 7.33
CA ALA A 490 48.12 7.22 6.27
C ALA A 490 48.04 8.57 5.56
N ALA A 491 49.18 9.26 5.46
CA ALA A 491 49.35 10.30 4.48
C ALA A 491 49.24 9.70 3.06
N ASP A 492 49.08 10.56 2.06
CA ASP A 492 49.03 10.23 0.63
C ASP A 492 47.70 9.62 0.12
N ALA A 493 46.64 10.43 0.21
CA ALA A 493 45.51 10.36 -0.72
C ALA A 493 45.12 11.78 -1.17
N GLU A 494 45.35 12.04 -2.45
CA GLU A 494 45.34 13.34 -3.13
C GLU A 494 44.04 14.17 -2.99
N ASN A 495 44.17 15.50 -3.07
CA ASN A 495 43.05 16.46 -3.04
C ASN A 495 42.15 16.35 -4.28
N LEU A 496 41.24 15.37 -4.29
CA LEU A 496 40.26 15.19 -5.35
C LEU A 496 39.05 16.14 -5.18
N VAL A 497 39.00 17.18 -6.01
CA VAL A 497 37.84 18.06 -6.15
C VAL A 497 36.64 17.24 -6.66
N PRO A 498 35.47 17.24 -5.99
CA PRO A 498 34.34 16.44 -6.44
C PRO A 498 33.76 17.01 -7.75
N MET A 499 33.73 16.17 -8.79
CA MET A 499 33.06 16.49 -10.07
C MET A 499 31.58 16.85 -9.85
N TRP A 500 31.03 17.74 -10.69
CA TRP A 500 29.65 18.24 -10.62
C TRP A 500 28.58 17.13 -10.61
N THR A 501 28.87 15.98 -11.21
CA THR A 501 28.01 14.78 -11.24
C THR A 501 28.06 13.92 -9.96
N SER A 502 28.90 14.25 -8.99
CA SER A 502 29.04 13.53 -7.73
C SER A 502 27.88 13.81 -6.77
N LYS A 503 27.37 12.76 -6.10
CA LYS A 503 26.36 12.87 -5.02
C LYS A 503 26.79 13.84 -3.90
N LYS A 504 28.10 14.02 -3.67
CA LYS A 504 28.62 14.98 -2.68
C LYS A 504 28.35 16.45 -3.07
N PHE A 505 28.27 16.77 -4.36
CA PHE A 505 28.01 18.14 -4.84
C PHE A 505 26.53 18.55 -4.70
N SER A 506 25.62 17.58 -4.84
CA SER A 506 24.16 17.83 -4.68
C SER A 506 23.77 18.20 -3.24
N ALA A 507 24.45 17.65 -2.23
CA ALA A 507 24.18 17.95 -0.82
C ALA A 507 24.59 19.37 -0.38
N LEU A 508 25.57 19.98 -1.07
CA LEU A 508 26.00 21.36 -0.80
C LEU A 508 25.06 22.41 -1.39
N ASN A 509 24.37 22.10 -2.51
CA ASN A 509 23.41 23.00 -3.15
C ASN A 509 22.03 23.06 -2.47
N SER A 510 21.75 22.21 -1.47
CA SER A 510 20.50 22.29 -0.67
C SER A 510 20.54 23.32 0.47
N LEU A 511 21.70 23.89 0.80
CA LEU A 511 21.78 25.01 1.74
C LEU A 511 21.40 26.32 1.04
N LYS A 512 20.22 26.87 1.38
CA LYS A 512 19.80 28.22 0.97
C LYS A 512 20.57 29.28 1.78
N ILE A 513 21.83 29.50 1.41
CA ILE A 513 22.64 30.64 1.87
C ILE A 513 22.06 31.92 1.27
N SER A 514 21.98 33.01 2.06
CA SER A 514 21.42 34.27 1.58
C SER A 514 22.33 34.92 0.52
N GLU A 515 21.75 35.77 -0.34
CA GLU A 515 22.52 36.43 -1.40
C GLU A 515 23.57 37.41 -0.83
N ALA A 516 23.30 37.98 0.36
CA ALA A 516 24.26 38.82 1.09
C ALA A 516 25.47 38.01 1.58
N ASP A 517 25.25 36.80 2.12
CA ASP A 517 26.34 35.93 2.61
C ASP A 517 27.24 35.45 1.47
N ARG A 518 26.70 35.26 0.25
CA ARG A 518 27.49 34.93 -0.94
C ARG A 518 28.48 36.02 -1.36
N VAL A 519 28.20 37.29 -1.05
CA VAL A 519 29.10 38.41 -1.38
C VAL A 519 30.28 38.45 -0.41
N ALA A 520 30.06 38.11 0.87
CA ALA A 520 31.09 38.09 1.91
C ALA A 520 32.14 36.96 1.75
N ILE A 521 31.86 35.93 0.93
CA ILE A 521 32.69 34.72 0.78
C ILE A 521 33.51 34.74 -0.53
N ARG A 522 33.61 35.88 -1.23
CA ARG A 522 34.50 35.99 -2.41
C ARG A 522 35.97 36.05 -1.98
N PRO A 523 36.85 35.10 -2.39
CA PRO A 523 38.27 35.22 -2.15
C PRO A 523 38.86 36.38 -2.98
N THR A 524 39.54 37.30 -2.33
CA THR A 524 40.38 38.30 -3.00
C THR A 524 41.65 37.61 -3.47
N TYR A 525 41.75 37.31 -4.77
CA TYR A 525 42.96 36.74 -5.36
C TYR A 525 44.04 37.80 -5.54
N ASP A 526 45.18 37.62 -4.86
CA ASP A 526 46.41 38.35 -5.16
C ASP A 526 46.93 37.98 -6.54
N LYS A 527 47.38 38.99 -7.29
CA LYS A 527 47.90 38.83 -8.65
C LYS A 527 49.35 38.40 -8.62
N TYR A 528 49.62 37.13 -8.94
CA TYR A 528 50.96 36.70 -9.33
C TYR A 528 51.12 36.76 -10.85
N ARG A 529 52.24 37.35 -11.26
CA ARG A 529 52.67 37.53 -12.66
C ARG A 529 53.88 36.64 -12.85
N TYR A 530 53.86 35.80 -13.88
CA TYR A 530 55.01 34.96 -14.23
C TYR A 530 55.50 35.32 -15.63
N GLU A 531 56.82 35.42 -15.74
CA GLU A 531 57.56 35.72 -16.96
C GLU A 531 57.89 34.41 -17.68
N THR A 532 57.75 34.38 -19.00
CA THR A 532 58.15 33.26 -19.86
C THR A 532 59.49 33.53 -20.52
N PRO A 533 60.52 32.69 -20.29
CA PRO A 533 61.64 32.49 -21.21
C PRO A 533 61.24 31.48 -22.31
N GLY A 534 61.82 31.60 -23.50
CA GLY A 534 61.61 30.68 -24.63
C GLY A 534 62.27 29.29 -24.46
N ASP A 535 62.25 28.40 -25.46
CA ASP A 535 62.14 28.66 -26.90
C ASP A 535 61.40 27.54 -27.69
N ASP A 536 60.93 27.96 -28.87
CA ASP A 536 60.82 27.27 -30.18
C ASP A 536 59.84 26.11 -30.50
N GLU A 537 58.94 26.43 -31.44
CA GLU A 537 58.54 25.72 -32.69
C GLU A 537 58.01 24.26 -32.59
N VAL A 538 56.96 23.81 -33.30
CA VAL A 538 56.72 23.88 -34.76
C VAL A 538 55.19 23.74 -35.08
N TYR A 539 54.79 24.24 -36.26
CA TYR A 539 53.53 24.04 -37.01
C TYR A 539 52.40 25.07 -36.84
N ASP A 540 52.53 26.14 -37.63
CA ASP A 540 51.41 26.84 -38.26
C ASP A 540 50.88 26.03 -39.47
N ASP A 541 49.58 25.74 -39.52
CA ASP A 541 48.76 25.87 -40.73
C ASP A 541 47.27 26.04 -40.41
N GLU A 542 46.75 27.23 -40.70
CA GLU A 542 45.31 27.50 -40.80
C GLU A 542 44.72 26.68 -41.96
N TYR A 543 43.49 26.16 -41.84
CA TYR A 543 42.47 26.23 -42.90
C TYR A 543 41.09 25.81 -42.37
N ASP A 544 40.12 26.73 -42.44
CA ASP A 544 38.69 26.53 -42.18
C ASP A 544 37.92 26.92 -43.46
N ASP A 545 37.83 25.96 -44.39
CA ASP A 545 37.18 26.14 -45.70
C ASP A 545 35.98 25.19 -45.82
N GLU A 546 34.78 25.76 -45.85
CA GLU A 546 33.52 25.08 -46.17
C GLU A 546 33.51 24.56 -47.61
N PHE A 547 33.03 23.32 -47.88
CA PHE A 547 32.05 23.14 -48.97
C PHE A 547 31.22 21.84 -48.94
N ASP A 548 30.17 21.89 -49.75
CA ASP A 548 28.92 21.14 -49.73
C ASP A 548 28.86 19.84 -50.57
N ALA A 549 27.72 19.16 -50.39
CA ALA A 549 27.03 18.27 -51.35
C ALA A 549 27.59 16.86 -51.67
N ARG A 550 26.77 15.84 -51.30
CA ARG A 550 26.04 14.99 -52.29
C ARG A 550 24.84 14.26 -51.66
N GLU A 551 23.75 14.22 -52.40
CA GLU A 551 22.45 13.69 -51.99
C GLU A 551 22.40 12.14 -52.00
N PHE A 552 21.44 11.56 -51.28
CA PHE A 552 20.91 10.23 -51.60
C PHE A 552 19.39 10.18 -51.42
N ASN A 553 18.69 9.77 -52.48
CA ASN A 553 17.23 9.67 -52.51
C ASN A 553 16.72 8.45 -51.72
N VAL A 554 15.52 8.59 -51.16
CA VAL A 554 14.77 7.50 -50.51
C VAL A 554 13.44 7.32 -51.23
N GLU A 555 13.29 6.22 -51.96
CA GLU A 555 11.99 5.74 -52.44
C GLU A 555 11.75 4.26 -52.09
N ARG A 556 10.49 3.86 -52.27
CA ARG A 556 9.85 2.71 -51.61
C ARG A 556 10.27 1.37 -52.20
N LEU A 557 10.53 0.39 -51.35
CA LEU A 557 10.26 -1.02 -51.65
C LEU A 557 9.01 -1.45 -50.88
N ASN A 558 7.90 -1.65 -51.58
CA ASN A 558 6.71 -2.32 -51.04
C ASN A 558 5.83 -2.87 -52.18
N GLU A 559 6.44 -3.60 -53.11
CA GLU A 559 5.75 -4.13 -54.30
C GLU A 559 6.47 -5.39 -54.83
N GLU A 560 6.25 -6.53 -54.18
CA GLU A 560 6.49 -7.86 -54.77
C GLU A 560 5.75 -8.93 -53.94
N LEU A 561 4.48 -9.20 -54.30
CA LEU A 561 3.75 -10.46 -54.07
C LEU A 561 2.31 -10.39 -54.62
N ALA A 562 2.18 -10.34 -55.95
CA ALA A 562 0.92 -10.64 -56.64
C ALA A 562 1.14 -10.96 -58.13
N SER A 563 1.36 -12.24 -58.47
CA SER A 563 0.90 -12.78 -59.76
C SER A 563 0.74 -14.30 -59.75
N SER A 564 -0.52 -14.75 -59.76
CA SER A 564 -0.97 -15.94 -60.48
C SER A 564 -2.49 -15.88 -60.65
N SER A 565 -2.98 -15.78 -61.90
CA SER A 565 -4.13 -16.49 -62.51
C SER A 565 -5.32 -16.93 -61.62
N ASP A 566 -6.61 -16.76 -61.99
CA ASP A 566 -7.24 -16.48 -63.30
C ASP A 566 -8.67 -15.88 -63.17
N GLU A 567 -9.39 -15.79 -64.30
CA GLU A 567 -10.69 -15.16 -64.64
C GLU A 567 -11.92 -15.66 -63.80
N GLU A 568 -13.18 -15.15 -63.88
CA GLU A 568 -13.94 -14.61 -65.03
C GLU A 568 -15.26 -13.84 -64.64
N THR A 569 -15.75 -13.00 -65.57
CA THR A 569 -17.14 -12.49 -65.80
C THR A 569 -17.95 -11.64 -64.78
N ALA A 570 -18.95 -10.92 -65.33
CA ALA A 570 -19.76 -9.83 -64.75
C ALA A 570 -21.16 -9.78 -65.46
N PRO A 571 -22.11 -8.80 -65.25
CA PRO A 571 -22.43 -7.92 -64.12
C PRO A 571 -23.96 -7.99 -63.70
N PRO A 572 -24.83 -6.95 -63.61
CA PRO A 572 -25.84 -6.78 -62.53
C PRO A 572 -27.30 -6.80 -63.12
N PRO A 573 -28.37 -6.03 -62.72
CA PRO A 573 -28.55 -5.01 -61.65
C PRO A 573 -29.96 -4.83 -60.97
N GLN A 574 -30.02 -3.82 -60.08
CA GLN A 574 -31.08 -2.77 -59.96
C GLN A 574 -32.34 -2.87 -59.05
N THR A 575 -32.64 -1.72 -58.43
CA THR A 575 -33.94 -1.18 -57.96
C THR A 575 -34.66 -1.79 -56.74
N ALA A 576 -35.48 -1.07 -55.96
CA ALA A 576 -35.58 0.37 -55.67
C ALA A 576 -36.63 0.63 -54.55
N SER A 577 -36.49 1.77 -53.83
CA SER A 577 -37.62 2.51 -53.20
C SER A 577 -38.32 1.82 -51.99
N HIS A 578 -39.12 2.47 -51.12
CA HIS A 578 -39.41 3.90 -50.89
C HIS A 578 -40.03 4.10 -49.48
N ARG A 579 -39.91 5.31 -48.90
CA ARG A 579 -40.83 6.02 -47.95
C ARG A 579 -41.38 5.23 -46.72
N GLY A 580 -41.35 5.74 -45.49
CA GLY A 580 -41.48 7.11 -44.98
C GLY A 580 -42.77 7.22 -44.13
N GLY A 581 -42.94 8.08 -43.12
CA GLY A 581 -42.06 9.09 -42.49
C GLY A 581 -42.90 10.09 -41.65
N ARG A 582 -42.27 11.13 -41.08
CA ARG A 582 -42.87 12.31 -40.36
C ARG A 582 -43.58 11.99 -39.03
N GLY A 583 -43.62 12.85 -38.02
CA GLY A 583 -43.06 14.20 -37.74
C GLY A 583 -43.33 14.52 -36.24
N ASN A 584 -43.09 15.71 -35.65
CA ASN A 584 -42.71 17.02 -36.20
C ASN A 584 -42.23 17.98 -35.06
N GLY A 585 -41.12 18.70 -35.28
CA GLY A 585 -40.90 20.09 -34.80
C GLY A 585 -40.35 20.36 -33.38
N THR A 586 -39.65 21.47 -33.11
CA THR A 586 -39.14 22.54 -34.02
C THR A 586 -38.11 23.47 -33.35
N GLY A 587 -37.11 23.95 -34.11
CA GLY A 587 -36.32 25.17 -33.86
C GLY A 587 -35.08 25.01 -32.95
N ARG A 588 -33.94 25.71 -33.17
CA ARG A 588 -33.46 26.65 -34.22
C ARG A 588 -31.90 26.60 -34.12
N GLY A 589 -31.13 26.19 -35.13
CA GLY A 589 -30.58 27.03 -36.22
C GLY A 589 -29.24 27.72 -35.82
N GLY A 590 -28.12 27.67 -36.57
CA GLY A 590 -27.78 26.86 -37.75
C GLY A 590 -26.52 27.33 -38.53
N GLY A 591 -25.84 26.41 -39.24
CA GLY A 591 -24.88 26.64 -40.36
C GLY A 591 -23.47 27.14 -39.99
N ARG A 592 -22.38 26.92 -40.76
CA ARG A 592 -22.06 26.22 -42.03
C ARG A 592 -20.56 25.78 -41.93
N GLY A 593 -19.95 24.81 -42.63
CA GLY A 593 -20.37 23.79 -43.60
C GLY A 593 -19.16 23.11 -44.29
N ARG A 594 -19.39 21.99 -45.03
CA ARG A 594 -18.57 21.32 -46.09
C ARG A 594 -17.09 20.89 -45.86
N GLY A 595 -16.79 19.65 -46.30
CA GLY A 595 -15.45 19.13 -46.65
C GLY A 595 -14.92 18.09 -45.65
N ALA A 596 -15.09 16.78 -45.84
CA ALA A 596 -14.43 15.87 -46.80
C ALA A 596 -13.24 15.10 -46.18
N GLU A 597 -13.28 13.79 -46.38
CA GLU A 597 -12.40 12.68 -45.98
C GLU A 597 -10.90 12.96 -45.73
N SER A 598 -10.34 12.34 -44.68
CA SER A 598 -9.16 11.44 -44.75
C SER A 598 -8.71 10.99 -43.36
N GLY A 599 -8.34 9.71 -43.21
CA GLY A 599 -7.71 9.20 -41.99
C GLY A 599 -6.19 9.39 -42.03
N GLY A 600 -5.62 10.06 -41.03
CA GLY A 600 -4.17 10.30 -40.95
C GLY A 600 -3.66 10.45 -39.52
N TYR A 601 -2.72 9.59 -39.13
CA TYR A 601 -2.08 9.57 -37.81
C TYR A 601 -1.10 10.75 -37.66
N THR A 602 -1.42 11.75 -36.82
CA THR A 602 -0.62 12.99 -36.63
C THR A 602 0.11 13.07 -35.27
N GLY A 603 0.23 11.96 -34.54
CA GLY A 603 0.74 11.95 -33.16
C GLY A 603 2.18 12.44 -32.94
N GLY A 604 3.01 12.52 -33.99
CA GLY A 604 4.41 12.97 -33.89
C GLY A 604 4.62 14.49 -34.06
N ARG A 605 4.02 15.09 -35.09
CA ARG A 605 4.33 16.48 -35.51
C ARG A 605 3.79 17.52 -34.51
N ASP A 606 2.56 17.31 -34.03
CA ASP A 606 1.93 18.17 -33.01
C ASP A 606 2.66 18.10 -31.67
N ARG A 607 3.29 16.96 -31.36
CA ARG A 607 4.05 16.75 -30.12
C ARG A 607 5.36 17.53 -30.18
N GLN A 608 6.09 17.45 -31.30
CA GLN A 608 7.29 18.26 -31.53
C GLN A 608 7.01 19.77 -31.57
N GLN A 609 5.89 20.22 -32.16
CA GLN A 609 5.52 21.64 -32.11
C GLN A 609 5.16 22.11 -30.70
N LYS A 610 4.42 21.30 -29.92
CA LYS A 610 4.11 21.60 -28.51
C LYS A 610 5.34 21.60 -27.61
N GLU A 611 6.38 20.83 -27.92
CA GLU A 611 7.66 20.86 -27.19
C GLU A 611 8.52 22.07 -27.59
N ARG A 612 8.59 22.43 -28.88
CA ARG A 612 9.33 23.62 -29.35
C ARG A 612 8.82 24.95 -28.78
N HIS A 613 7.51 25.11 -28.57
CA HIS A 613 6.93 26.33 -27.96
C HIS A 613 6.87 26.32 -26.41
N LYS A 614 7.39 25.29 -25.76
CA LYS A 614 7.34 25.14 -24.29
C LYS A 614 8.32 26.07 -23.56
N SER A 615 9.37 26.52 -24.25
CA SER A 615 10.29 27.59 -23.83
C SER A 615 9.66 28.98 -23.99
N ASP A 616 9.11 29.29 -25.16
CA ASP A 616 8.48 30.59 -25.49
C ASP A 616 7.43 31.00 -24.45
N TYR A 617 6.58 30.06 -24.03
CA TYR A 617 5.54 30.33 -23.04
C TYR A 617 6.10 30.62 -21.63
N LYS A 618 7.24 30.03 -21.26
CA LYS A 618 7.93 30.36 -20.00
C LYS A 618 8.62 31.73 -20.07
N GLN A 619 9.24 32.04 -21.20
CA GLN A 619 9.97 33.30 -21.39
C GLN A 619 9.00 34.50 -21.40
N ARG A 620 7.92 34.43 -22.20
CA ARG A 620 6.84 35.43 -22.18
C ARG A 620 6.15 35.54 -20.81
N GLY A 621 6.10 34.46 -20.03
CA GLY A 621 5.60 34.46 -18.65
C GLY A 621 6.49 35.22 -17.66
N ASN A 622 7.81 35.13 -17.81
CA ASN A 622 8.77 35.89 -17.00
C ASN A 622 8.84 37.36 -17.43
N ASP A 623 8.84 37.66 -18.72
CA ASP A 623 8.86 39.04 -19.24
C ASP A 623 7.62 39.82 -18.79
N ARG A 624 6.45 39.16 -18.74
CA ARG A 624 5.20 39.75 -18.24
C ARG A 624 5.22 39.97 -16.72
N LYS A 625 6.02 39.21 -15.96
CA LYS A 625 6.28 39.47 -14.53
C LYS A 625 7.26 40.61 -14.32
N GLN A 626 8.30 40.74 -15.13
CA GLN A 626 9.26 41.84 -15.02
C GLN A 626 8.68 43.20 -15.48
N ARG A 627 7.81 43.21 -16.50
CA ARG A 627 7.12 44.44 -16.95
C ARG A 627 5.94 44.89 -16.07
N GLY A 628 5.53 44.08 -15.08
CA GLY A 628 4.44 44.42 -14.17
C GLY A 628 4.82 45.32 -12.99
N GLY A 629 6.12 45.60 -12.80
CA GLY A 629 6.65 46.38 -11.68
C GLY A 629 7.33 47.67 -12.14
N GLY A 630 6.57 48.62 -12.68
CA GLY A 630 7.05 49.96 -13.04
C GLY A 630 5.97 51.01 -12.76
N PRO A 631 6.26 52.08 -11.99
CA PRO A 631 5.27 53.08 -11.64
C PRO A 631 5.00 54.02 -12.81
N VAL A 632 3.73 54.35 -13.05
CA VAL A 632 3.31 55.44 -13.95
C VAL A 632 2.26 56.26 -13.21
N HIS A 633 2.66 57.49 -12.85
CA HIS A 633 1.91 58.64 -12.33
C HIS A 633 0.56 58.42 -11.63
#